data_AF-A0A3D8YIZ0-F1
#
_entry.id   AF-A0A3D8YIZ0-F1
#
_cell.length_a   1.000
_cell.length_b   1.000
_cell.length_c   1.000
_cell.angle_alpha   90.00
_cell.angle_beta   90.00
_cell.angle_gamma   90.00
#
_symmetry.space_group_name_H-M   'P 1'
#
loop_
_entity.id
_entity.type
_entity.pdbx_description
1 polymer ?
#
loop_
_entity_poly.entity_id
_entity_poly.type
_entity_poly.pdbx_seq_one_letter_code
_entity_poly.pdbx_strand_id
1 'polypeptide(L)'
;PLNIHGDHSDMYLSRDSGWISLCTCNPQEAYDFTLMAFRIAEHQKVRVPTIVNQDGFLCSHTVQNVRPLSDAVAYQFVGEYQTKHSLLDFDKPVSYGAQA
;
A
#
# COMPACT_ATOMS: atom_id res chain seq x y z
N PRO A 1 -4.03 -17.44 22.12
CA PRO A 1 -3.34 -18.55 21.43
C PRO A 1 -2.71 -18.07 20.11
N LEU A 2 -1.48 -18.48 19.83
CA LEU A 2 -0.75 -18.11 18.61
C LEU A 2 -1.24 -18.96 17.43
N ASN A 3 -1.50 -18.34 16.28
CA ASN A 3 -1.81 -19.00 15.01
C ASN A 3 -1.02 -18.34 13.88
N ILE A 4 -0.45 -19.14 12.99
CA ILE A 4 0.29 -18.65 11.81
C ILE A 4 -0.55 -18.69 10.53
N HIS A 5 -1.69 -19.40 10.54
CA HIS A 5 -2.56 -19.54 9.39
C HIS A 5 -3.27 -18.22 9.07
N GLY A 6 -3.58 -18.03 7.79
CA GLY A 6 -4.25 -16.82 7.33
C GLY A 6 -5.71 -16.74 7.78
N ASP A 7 -6.07 -15.59 8.33
CA ASP A 7 -7.43 -15.08 8.47
C ASP A 7 -7.38 -13.55 8.24
N HIS A 8 -8.46 -12.82 8.55
CA HIS A 8 -8.52 -11.36 8.37
C HIS A 8 -8.40 -10.59 9.69
N SER A 9 -8.00 -11.23 10.78
CA SER A 9 -8.00 -10.62 12.11
C SER A 9 -7.00 -9.47 12.23
N ASP A 10 -5.82 -9.58 11.61
CA ASP A 10 -4.80 -8.54 11.52
C ASP A 10 -5.23 -7.37 10.61
N MET A 11 -5.85 -7.66 9.48
CA MET A 11 -6.47 -6.65 8.62
C MET A 11 -7.53 -5.86 9.40
N TYR A 12 -8.43 -6.54 10.11
CA TYR A 12 -9.46 -5.88 10.91
C TYR A 12 -8.89 -5.12 12.12
N LEU A 13 -7.74 -5.52 12.67
CA LEU A 13 -7.03 -4.76 13.69
C LEU A 13 -6.62 -3.36 13.18
N SER A 14 -6.30 -3.25 11.90
CA SER A 14 -5.93 -1.98 11.26
C SER A 14 -7.12 -1.16 10.71
N ARG A 15 -8.35 -1.68 10.80
CA ARG A 15 -9.54 -1.07 10.17
C ARG A 15 -9.76 0.39 10.56
N ASP A 16 -9.55 0.71 11.83
CA ASP A 16 -9.85 2.03 12.38
C ASP A 16 -8.63 2.99 12.32
N SER A 17 -7.54 2.59 11.63
CA SER A 17 -6.36 3.44 11.39
C SER A 17 -6.61 4.62 10.46
N GLY A 18 -7.71 4.61 9.71
CA GLY A 18 -8.01 5.58 8.65
C GLY A 18 -7.24 5.34 7.34
N TRP A 19 -6.50 4.23 7.23
CA TRP A 19 -5.79 3.86 6.00
C TRP A 19 -6.77 3.25 4.99
N ILE A 20 -6.49 3.45 3.69
CA ILE A 20 -7.22 2.75 2.64
C ILE A 20 -6.79 1.28 2.68
N SER A 21 -7.74 0.36 2.74
CA SER A 21 -7.46 -1.07 2.80
C SER A 21 -7.96 -1.74 1.53
N LEU A 22 -7.04 -2.34 0.77
CA LEU A 22 -7.33 -3.13 -0.44
C LEU A 22 -7.20 -4.62 -0.11
N CYS A 23 -8.13 -5.44 -0.56
CA CYS A 23 -8.13 -6.89 -0.31
C CYS A 23 -8.03 -7.63 -1.65
N THR A 24 -7.03 -8.49 -1.79
CA THR A 24 -6.75 -9.21 -3.03
C THR A 24 -7.34 -10.62 -2.96
N CYS A 25 -7.91 -11.10 -4.06
CA CYS A 25 -8.48 -12.44 -4.15
C CYS A 25 -7.51 -13.49 -4.72
N ASN A 26 -6.39 -13.07 -5.32
CA ASN A 26 -5.43 -13.97 -5.98
C ASN A 26 -4.06 -13.31 -6.19
N PRO A 27 -3.00 -14.10 -6.52
CA PRO A 27 -1.65 -13.58 -6.80
C PRO A 27 -1.55 -12.49 -7.87
N GLN A 28 -2.42 -12.49 -8.89
CA GLN A 28 -2.42 -11.42 -9.91
C GLN A 28 -2.89 -10.10 -9.30
N GLU A 29 -3.97 -10.12 -8.53
CA GLU A 29 -4.46 -8.95 -7.81
C GLU A 29 -3.46 -8.47 -6.76
N ALA A 30 -2.74 -9.38 -6.09
CA ALA A 30 -1.67 -8.99 -5.17
C ALA A 30 -0.60 -8.13 -5.86
N TYR A 31 -0.21 -8.47 -7.08
CA TYR A 31 0.68 -7.65 -7.90
C TYR A 31 0.04 -6.33 -8.33
N ASP A 32 -1.16 -6.38 -8.93
CA ASP A 32 -1.83 -5.20 -9.49
C ASP A 32 -2.19 -4.18 -8.40
N PHE A 33 -2.71 -4.64 -7.26
CA PHE A 33 -3.15 -3.77 -6.16
C PHE A 33 -1.97 -3.12 -5.47
N THR A 34 -0.82 -3.81 -5.40
CA THR A 34 0.42 -3.23 -4.88
C THR A 34 0.89 -2.06 -5.74
N LEU A 35 0.85 -2.20 -7.08
CA LEU A 35 1.17 -1.07 -7.97
C LEU A 35 0.16 0.08 -7.82
N MET A 36 -1.13 -0.23 -7.73
CA MET A 36 -2.16 0.79 -7.50
C MET A 36 -2.00 1.50 -6.16
N ALA A 37 -1.57 0.82 -5.11
CA ALA A 37 -1.41 1.39 -3.77
C ALA A 37 -0.43 2.57 -3.77
N PHE A 38 0.69 2.48 -4.49
CA PHE A 38 1.60 3.63 -4.66
C PHE A 38 0.89 4.82 -5.28
N ARG A 39 0.13 4.61 -6.36
CA ARG A 39 -0.59 5.68 -7.03
C ARG A 39 -1.67 6.29 -6.15
N ILE A 40 -2.45 5.48 -5.45
CA ILE A 40 -3.50 5.96 -4.55
C ILE A 40 -2.89 6.76 -3.40
N ALA A 41 -1.87 6.22 -2.73
CA ALA A 41 -1.25 6.84 -1.57
C ALA A 41 -0.54 8.16 -1.93
N GLU A 42 0.09 8.24 -3.10
CA GLU A 42 0.83 9.43 -3.52
C GLU A 42 0.00 10.46 -4.30
N HIS A 43 -1.19 10.08 -4.78
CA HIS A 43 -2.03 10.99 -5.55
C HIS A 43 -2.35 12.24 -4.73
N GLN A 44 -2.13 13.42 -5.33
CA GLN A 44 -2.15 14.73 -4.64
C GLN A 44 -3.49 15.09 -3.99
N LYS A 45 -4.59 14.51 -4.47
CA LYS A 45 -5.94 14.69 -3.89
C LYS A 45 -6.31 13.65 -2.82
N VAL A 46 -5.55 12.56 -2.72
CA VAL A 46 -5.81 11.45 -1.79
C VAL A 46 -4.86 11.56 -0.60
N ARG A 47 -3.55 11.31 -0.80
CA ARG A 47 -2.51 11.45 0.23
C ARG A 47 -2.82 10.68 1.54
N VAL A 48 -3.44 9.51 1.41
CA VAL A 48 -3.78 8.60 2.53
C VAL A 48 -2.95 7.32 2.39
N PRO A 49 -2.26 6.85 3.45
CA PRO A 49 -1.58 5.56 3.43
C PRO A 49 -2.53 4.42 3.00
N THR A 50 -2.01 3.49 2.19
CA THR A 50 -2.79 2.38 1.63
C THR A 50 -2.16 1.04 2.00
N ILE A 51 -2.96 0.12 2.54
CA ILE A 51 -2.59 -1.27 2.87
C ILE A 51 -3.11 -2.19 1.76
N VAL A 52 -2.28 -3.12 1.31
CA VAL A 52 -2.69 -4.22 0.43
C VAL A 52 -2.64 -5.51 1.23
N ASN A 53 -3.79 -6.13 1.43
CA ASN A 53 -3.95 -7.36 2.19
C ASN A 53 -4.12 -8.53 1.21
N GLN A 54 -3.38 -9.60 1.45
CA GLN A 54 -3.49 -10.87 0.74
C GLN A 54 -3.62 -12.00 1.77
N ASP A 55 -4.43 -13.01 1.47
CA ASP A 55 -4.66 -14.12 2.38
C ASP A 55 -3.38 -14.94 2.60
N GLY A 56 -3.02 -15.16 3.87
CA GLY A 56 -1.89 -15.99 4.27
C GLY A 56 -2.07 -17.44 3.81
N PHE A 57 -1.02 -18.02 3.24
CA PHE A 57 -0.99 -19.33 2.57
C PHE A 57 -1.85 -19.44 1.30
N LEU A 58 -3.11 -18.99 1.32
CA LEU A 58 -4.01 -19.16 0.18
C LEU A 58 -3.66 -18.24 -1.00
N CYS A 59 -3.37 -16.96 -0.76
CA CYS A 59 -2.89 -16.08 -1.84
C CYS A 59 -1.37 -16.09 -1.88
N SER A 60 -0.72 -15.97 -0.73
CA SER A 60 0.74 -15.79 -0.68
C SER A 60 1.57 -17.03 -1.03
N HIS A 61 1.01 -18.24 -0.96
CA HIS A 61 1.73 -19.50 -1.26
C HIS A 61 1.05 -20.37 -2.32
N THR A 62 -0.04 -19.91 -2.94
CA THR A 62 -0.60 -20.59 -4.11
C THR A 62 0.17 -20.20 -5.36
N VAL A 63 0.71 -21.20 -6.05
CA VAL A 63 1.38 -21.00 -7.34
C VAL A 63 0.33 -20.73 -8.41
N GLN A 64 0.41 -19.55 -9.03
CA GLN A 64 -0.42 -19.16 -10.15
C GLN A 64 0.44 -18.43 -11.19
N ASN A 65 0.13 -18.65 -12.48
CA ASN A 65 0.71 -17.84 -13.55
C ASN A 65 0.16 -16.41 -13.47
N VAL A 66 1.05 -15.45 -13.25
CA VAL A 66 0.76 -14.02 -13.27
C VAL A 66 1.26 -13.39 -14.58
N ARG A 67 0.75 -12.20 -14.88
CA ARG A 67 1.11 -11.38 -16.05
C ARG A 67 1.62 -10.02 -15.56
N PRO A 68 2.85 -9.95 -15.03
CA PRO A 68 3.42 -8.68 -14.62
C PRO A 68 3.55 -7.74 -15.81
N LEU A 69 3.39 -6.45 -15.56
CA LEU A 69 3.77 -5.42 -16.52
C LEU A 69 5.29 -5.46 -16.71
N SER A 70 5.75 -5.10 -17.90
CA SER A 70 7.18 -4.80 -18.09
C SER A 70 7.58 -3.63 -17.19
N ASP A 71 8.81 -3.62 -16.70
CA ASP A 71 9.33 -2.58 -15.81
C ASP A 71 9.07 -1.16 -16.33
N ALA A 72 9.30 -0.91 -17.63
CA ALA A 72 9.08 0.40 -18.24
C ALA A 72 7.62 0.88 -18.08
N VAL A 73 6.65 -0.02 -18.25
CA VAL A 73 5.22 0.28 -18.09
C VAL A 73 4.89 0.48 -16.61
N ALA A 74 5.43 -0.34 -15.71
CA ALA A 74 5.23 -0.19 -14.27
C ALA A 74 5.80 1.13 -13.74
N TYR A 75 7.01 1.50 -14.14
CA TYR A 75 7.64 2.79 -13.81
C TYR A 75 6.82 3.96 -14.33
N GLN A 76 6.37 3.90 -15.59
CA GLN A 76 5.52 4.95 -16.15
C GLN A 76 4.18 5.07 -15.42
N PHE A 77 3.61 3.94 -14.98
CA PHE A 77 2.37 3.93 -14.22
C PHE A 77 2.54 4.58 -12.85
N VAL A 78 3.52 4.14 -12.05
CA VAL A 78 3.81 4.69 -10.71
C VAL A 78 4.20 6.17 -10.81
N GLY A 79 5.08 6.49 -11.76
CA GLY A 79 5.58 7.83 -12.00
C GLY A 79 6.65 8.27 -10.99
N GLU A 80 7.03 9.53 -11.09
CA GLU A 80 8.02 10.14 -10.22
C GLU A 80 7.41 10.62 -8.90
N TYR A 81 8.15 10.44 -7.81
CA TYR A 81 7.76 10.95 -6.50
C TYR A 81 7.68 12.49 -6.52
N GLN A 82 6.50 13.02 -6.17
CA GLN A 82 6.26 14.46 -6.09
C GLN A 82 6.22 14.90 -4.63
N THR A 83 7.32 15.51 -4.17
CA THR A 83 7.41 16.06 -2.82
C THR A 83 6.40 17.19 -2.63
N LYS A 84 5.62 17.10 -1.55
CA LYS A 84 4.70 18.14 -1.12
C LYS A 84 4.70 18.13 0.39
N HIS A 85 5.21 19.23 0.96
CA HIS A 85 5.46 19.40 2.40
C HIS A 85 6.47 18.39 2.95
N SER A 86 7.72 18.48 2.47
CA SER A 86 8.82 17.68 3.00
C SER A 86 9.00 17.96 4.49
N LEU A 87 9.18 16.90 5.29
CA LEU A 87 9.52 17.01 6.71
C LEU A 87 10.93 17.58 6.93
N LEU A 88 11.80 17.46 5.92
CA LEU A 88 13.22 17.83 5.97
C LEU A 88 13.53 18.96 4.98
N ASP A 89 12.66 19.95 4.88
CA ASP A 89 12.93 21.20 4.17
C ASP A 89 13.49 22.23 5.16
N PHE A 90 14.81 22.40 5.16
CA PHE A 90 15.50 23.34 6.04
C PHE A 90 15.28 24.80 5.63
N ASP A 91 14.97 25.06 4.35
CA ASP A 91 14.68 26.40 3.85
C ASP A 91 13.24 26.83 4.23
N LYS A 92 12.34 25.86 4.43
CA LYS A 92 10.95 26.08 4.86
C LYS A 92 10.55 25.17 6.03
N PRO A 93 11.04 25.43 7.25
CA PRO A 93 10.76 24.60 8.42
C PRO A 93 9.28 24.65 8.80
N VAL A 94 8.74 23.49 9.15
CA VAL A 94 7.33 23.28 9.51
C VAL A 94 7.26 22.29 10.69
N SER A 95 6.35 22.55 11.63
CA SER A 95 6.12 21.66 12.78
C SER A 95 4.91 20.75 12.54
N TYR A 96 5.08 19.45 12.76
CA TYR A 96 4.02 18.44 12.68
C TYR A 96 3.81 17.77 14.03
N GLY A 97 2.58 17.35 14.33
CA GLY A 97 2.28 16.53 15.50
C GLY A 97 2.59 17.20 16.84
N ALA A 98 2.48 18.53 16.92
CA ALA A 98 2.65 19.25 18.18
C ALA A 98 1.66 18.71 19.23
N GLN A 99 2.19 18.30 20.37
CA GLN A 99 1.43 17.86 21.54
C GLN A 99 1.47 18.98 22.59
N ALA A 100 0.35 19.17 23.28
CA ALA A 100 0.21 20.19 24.33
C ALA A 100 0.98 19.82 25.61
#